data_AF-A0A554KCR2-F1
#
_entry.id   AF-A0A554KCR2-F1
#
_cell.length_a   1.000
_cell.length_b   1.000
_cell.length_c   1.000
_cell.angle_alpha   90.00
_cell.angle_beta   90.00
_cell.angle_gamma   90.00
#
_symmetry.space_group_name_H-M   'P 1'
#
loop_
_entity.id
_entity.type
_entity.pdbx_description
1 polymer ?
#
loop_
_entity_poly.entity_id
_entity_poly.type
_entity_poly.pdbx_seq_one_letter_code
_entity_poly.pdbx_strand_id
1 'polypeptide(L)'
;IADELDEIIRAIKSVLHATPPELAADIMDKGIVMTGGGALLRNIDELVFQETGVPAHIADEALLCVAKGTGVVLEHLEVYKRSIMSKR
;
A
#
# COMPACT_ATOMS: atom_id res chain seq x y z
N ILE A 1 -20.31 -6.01 -1.63
CA ILE A 1 -18.84 -5.97 -1.61
C ILE A 1 -18.20 -6.11 -2.98
N ALA A 2 -18.86 -6.66 -4.00
CA ALA A 2 -18.26 -6.73 -5.35
C ALA A 2 -18.01 -5.32 -5.92
N ASP A 3 -19.00 -4.44 -5.89
CA ASP A 3 -18.85 -3.05 -6.34
C ASP A 3 -17.75 -2.31 -5.56
N GLU A 4 -17.65 -2.55 -4.25
CA GLU A 4 -16.64 -1.96 -3.39
C GLU A 4 -15.22 -2.51 -3.68
N LEU A 5 -15.10 -3.79 -4.05
CA LEU A 5 -13.83 -4.37 -4.50
C LEU A 5 -13.42 -3.80 -5.85
N ASP A 6 -14.35 -3.63 -6.77
CA ASP A 6 -14.09 -2.98 -8.07
C ASP A 6 -13.58 -1.55 -7.90
N GLU A 7 -14.13 -0.80 -6.94
CA GLU A 7 -13.65 0.54 -6.60
C GLU A 7 -12.20 0.51 -6.07
N ILE A 8 -11.86 -0.44 -5.20
CA ILE A 8 -10.49 -0.63 -4.71
C ILE A 8 -9.55 -0.93 -5.87
N ILE A 9 -9.93 -1.85 -6.78
CA ILE A 9 -9.12 -2.20 -7.94
C ILE A 9 -8.94 -1.01 -8.89
N ARG A 10 -10.01 -0.24 -9.15
CA ARG A 10 -9.92 0.98 -9.97
C ARG A 10 -8.97 2.00 -9.36
N ALA A 11 -9.00 2.19 -8.04
CA ALA A 11 -8.09 3.08 -7.36
C ALA A 11 -6.63 2.63 -7.51
N ILE A 12 -6.35 1.33 -7.33
CA ILE A 12 -4.99 0.77 -7.53
C ILE A 12 -4.51 1.00 -8.95
N LYS A 13 -5.32 0.66 -9.96
CA LYS A 13 -4.98 0.86 -11.39
C LYS A 13 -4.73 2.34 -11.72
N SER A 14 -5.52 3.25 -11.14
CA SER A 14 -5.35 4.68 -11.34
C SER A 14 -4.01 5.18 -10.80
N VAL A 15 -3.56 4.68 -9.64
CA VAL A 15 -2.26 5.04 -9.06
C VAL A 15 -1.12 4.50 -9.93
N LEU A 16 -1.19 3.24 -10.35
CA LEU A 16 -0.19 2.64 -11.23
C LEU A 16 -0.06 3.40 -12.55
N HIS A 17 -1.18 3.80 -13.15
CA HIS A 17 -1.18 4.59 -14.39
C HIS A 17 -0.59 6.00 -14.21
N ALA A 18 -0.81 6.63 -13.05
CA ALA A 18 -0.27 7.96 -12.76
C ALA A 18 1.20 7.93 -12.29
N THR A 19 1.75 6.75 -12.02
CA THR A 19 3.11 6.59 -11.51
C THR A 19 4.12 6.74 -12.65
N PRO A 20 5.18 7.57 -12.48
CA PRO A 20 6.25 7.71 -13.47
C PRO A 20 6.89 6.36 -13.83
N PRO A 21 7.34 6.16 -15.08
CA PRO A 21 7.88 4.87 -15.54
C PRO A 21 9.01 4.33 -14.67
N GLU A 22 9.89 5.20 -14.18
CA GLU A 22 11.02 4.83 -13.33
C GLU A 22 10.60 4.23 -11.99
N LEU A 23 9.46 4.66 -11.44
CA LEU A 23 8.90 4.11 -10.21
C LEU A 23 7.98 2.92 -10.48
N ALA A 24 7.30 2.90 -11.63
CA ALA A 24 6.43 1.81 -12.03
C ALA A 24 7.22 0.51 -12.20
N ALA A 25 8.40 0.56 -12.83
CA ALA A 25 9.30 -0.60 -12.94
C ALA A 25 9.67 -1.16 -11.55
N ASP A 26 10.03 -0.29 -10.63
CA ASP A 26 10.34 -0.66 -9.24
C ASP A 26 9.15 -1.33 -8.52
N ILE A 27 7.92 -0.87 -8.78
CA ILE A 27 6.69 -1.48 -8.24
C ILE A 27 6.42 -2.85 -8.87
N MET A 28 6.64 -3.01 -10.18
CA MET A 28 6.49 -4.31 -10.85
C MET A 28 7.44 -5.36 -10.25
N ASP A 29 8.65 -4.95 -9.88
CA ASP A 29 9.67 -5.84 -9.30
C ASP A 29 9.42 -6.14 -7.81
N LYS A 30 9.07 -5.13 -7.01
CA LYS A 30 8.91 -5.26 -5.54
C LYS A 30 7.50 -5.67 -5.12
N GLY A 31 6.50 -5.41 -5.97
CA GLY A 31 5.10 -5.69 -5.71
C GLY A 31 4.39 -4.66 -4.81
N ILE A 32 3.15 -4.98 -4.47
CA ILE A 32 2.25 -4.21 -3.61
C ILE A 32 2.20 -4.86 -2.22
N VAL A 33 2.40 -4.05 -1.18
CA VAL A 33 2.17 -4.47 0.22
C VAL A 33 0.76 -4.05 0.64
N MET A 34 -0.07 -5.00 1.05
CA MET A 34 -1.43 -4.75 1.53
C MET A 34 -1.46 -4.72 3.06
N THR A 35 -2.11 -3.70 3.63
CA THR A 35 -2.21 -3.51 5.10
C THR A 35 -3.63 -3.16 5.52
N GLY A 36 -3.87 -3.09 6.83
CA GLY A 36 -5.18 -2.79 7.42
C GLY A 36 -6.12 -3.99 7.44
N GLY A 37 -7.31 -3.82 8.02
CA GLY A 37 -8.28 -4.91 8.16
C GLY A 37 -8.85 -5.41 6.82
N GLY A 38 -8.95 -4.53 5.82
CA GLY A 38 -9.44 -4.90 4.49
C GLY A 38 -8.50 -5.87 3.75
N ALA A 39 -7.21 -5.85 4.05
CA ALA A 39 -6.24 -6.78 3.48
C ALA A 39 -6.45 -8.23 3.96
N LEU A 40 -7.24 -8.46 5.02
CA LEU A 40 -7.56 -9.79 5.54
C LEU A 40 -8.77 -10.42 4.84
N LEU A 41 -9.38 -9.75 3.87
CA LEU A 41 -10.37 -10.36 3.00
C LEU A 41 -9.72 -11.51 2.23
N ARG A 42 -10.41 -12.65 2.22
CA ARG A 42 -9.89 -13.88 1.61
C ARG A 42 -9.54 -13.64 0.14
N ASN A 43 -8.29 -13.96 -0.22
CA ASN A 43 -7.75 -13.90 -1.58
C ASN A 43 -7.80 -12.49 -2.21
N ILE A 44 -7.80 -11.42 -1.41
CA ILE A 44 -7.80 -10.04 -1.95
C ILE A 44 -6.49 -9.69 -2.66
N ASP A 45 -5.38 -10.22 -2.18
CA ASP A 45 -4.06 -10.15 -2.82
C ASP A 45 -4.04 -10.85 -4.18
N GLU A 46 -4.64 -12.03 -4.28
CA GLU A 46 -4.82 -12.74 -5.55
C GLU A 46 -5.66 -11.92 -6.54
N LEU A 47 -6.76 -11.31 -6.07
CA LEU A 47 -7.59 -10.43 -6.92
C LEU A 47 -6.77 -9.24 -7.44
N VAL A 48 -5.99 -8.58 -6.58
CA VAL A 48 -5.12 -7.47 -7.00
C VAL A 48 -4.12 -7.94 -8.05
N PHE A 49 -3.48 -9.10 -7.85
CA PHE A 49 -2.55 -9.66 -8.83
C PHE A 49 -3.23 -9.95 -10.17
N GLN A 50 -4.39 -10.60 -10.17
CA GLN A 50 -5.13 -10.93 -11.38
C GLN A 50 -5.54 -9.68 -12.17
N GLU A 51 -5.98 -8.64 -11.48
CA GLU A 51 -6.50 -7.43 -12.10
C GLU A 51 -5.41 -6.47 -12.58
N THR A 52 -4.24 -6.47 -11.92
CA THR A 52 -3.17 -5.49 -12.18
C THR A 52 -1.93 -6.09 -12.82
N GLY A 53 -1.72 -7.40 -12.70
CA GLY A 53 -0.47 -8.08 -13.07
C GLY A 53 0.69 -7.83 -12.10
N VAL A 54 0.47 -7.08 -11.02
CA VAL A 54 1.50 -6.74 -10.02
C VAL A 54 1.37 -7.68 -8.82
N PRO A 55 2.44 -8.39 -8.41
CA PRO A 55 2.40 -9.24 -7.22
C PRO A 55 1.96 -8.44 -6.00
N ALA A 56 0.97 -8.93 -5.26
CA ALA A 56 0.53 -8.34 -4.01
C ALA A 56 0.76 -9.32 -2.87
N HIS A 57 1.09 -8.81 -1.68
CA HIS A 57 1.23 -9.62 -0.48
C HIS A 57 0.69 -8.88 0.73
N ILE A 58 0.11 -9.63 1.66
CA ILE A 58 -0.43 -9.10 2.91
C ILE A 58 0.70 -8.98 3.93
N ALA A 59 0.79 -7.85 4.61
CA ALA A 59 1.76 -7.66 5.69
C ALA A 59 1.47 -8.59 6.88
N ASP A 60 2.51 -9.14 7.52
CA ASP A 60 2.42 -10.11 8.62
C ASP A 60 1.47 -9.67 9.76
N GLU A 61 1.51 -8.38 10.11
CA GLU A 61 0.65 -7.77 11.12
C GLU A 61 -0.16 -6.61 10.53
N ALA A 62 -0.88 -6.89 9.44
CA ALA A 62 -1.64 -5.89 8.67
C ALA A 62 -2.51 -4.96 9.52
N LEU A 63 -3.15 -5.46 10.59
CA LEU A 63 -3.97 -4.66 11.52
C LEU A 63 -3.16 -3.65 12.34
N LEU A 64 -1.89 -3.92 12.58
CA LEU A 64 -1.03 -3.13 13.46
C LEU A 64 -0.08 -2.21 12.69
N CYS A 65 0.03 -2.35 11.37
CA CYS A 65 0.96 -1.57 10.54
C CYS A 65 0.90 -0.06 10.81
N VAL A 66 -0.31 0.52 10.92
CA VAL A 66 -0.48 1.96 11.19
C VAL A 66 0.04 2.34 12.57
N ALA A 67 -0.35 1.60 13.61
CA ALA A 67 0.05 1.90 14.99
C ALA A 67 1.56 1.71 15.20
N LYS A 68 2.12 0.60 14.70
CA LYS A 68 3.56 0.32 14.77
C LYS A 68 4.38 1.33 13.98
N GLY A 69 3.98 1.66 12.75
CA GLY A 69 4.64 2.68 11.94
C GLY A 69 4.65 4.04 12.62
N THR A 70 3.53 4.40 13.26
CA THR A 70 3.45 5.62 14.08
C THR A 70 4.42 5.57 15.26
N GLY A 71 4.48 4.45 15.99
CA GLY A 71 5.43 4.25 17.09
C GLY A 71 6.90 4.42 16.65
N VAL A 72 7.29 3.80 15.53
CA VAL A 72 8.64 3.93 14.97
C VAL A 72 9.00 5.39 14.67
N VAL A 73 8.05 6.15 14.11
CA VAL A 73 8.25 7.59 13.85
C VAL A 73 8.42 8.37 15.15
N LEU A 74 7.63 8.09 16.19
CA LEU A 74 7.73 8.76 17.48
C LEU A 74 9.07 8.47 18.18
N GLU A 75 9.58 7.24 18.08
CA GLU A 75 10.91 6.87 18.60
C GLU A 75 12.05 7.62 17.91
N HIS A 76 11.88 7.95 16.63
CA HIS A 76 12.88 8.62 15.79
C HIS A 76 12.45 10.04 15.39
N LEU A 77 11.66 10.69 16.25
CA LEU A 77 10.93 11.90 15.87
C LEU A 77 11.84 12.99 15.34
N GLU A 78 13.01 13.21 15.94
CA GLU A 78 13.94 14.26 15.50
C GLU A 78 14.51 14.02 14.09
N VAL A 79 14.66 12.76 13.67
CA VAL A 79 15.06 12.40 12.29
C VAL A 79 13.94 12.70 11.32
N TYR A 80 12.72 12.30 11.66
CA TYR A 80 11.58 12.42 10.76
C TYR A 80 10.97 13.82 10.76
N LYS A 81 11.11 14.61 11.83
CA LYS A 81 10.51 15.94 12.03
C LYS A 81 10.62 16.84 10.82
N ARG A 82 11.80 16.89 10.18
CA ARG A 82 12.03 17.68 8.97
C ARG A 82 11.22 17.18 7.77
N SER A 83 11.03 15.87 7.62
CA SER A 83 10.24 15.29 6.53
C SER A 83 8.73 15.46 6.76
N ILE A 84 8.25 15.26 8.01
CA ILE A 84 6.81 15.34 8.35
C ILE A 84 6.29 16.78 8.45
N MET A 85 7.13 17.73 8.86
CA MET A 85 6.71 19.13 9.05
C MET A 85 6.93 20.03 7.83
N SER A 86 7.57 19.56 6.76
CA SER A 86 8.05 20.42 5.66
C SER A 86 7.03 20.68 4.53
N LYS A 87 5.74 20.35 4.68
CA LYS A 87 4.75 20.70 3.64
C LYS A 87 3.44 21.23 4.21
N ARG A 88 3.28 22.54 4.10
CA ARG A 88 2.04 23.21 3.68
C ARG A 88 2.31 23.87 2.34
#